data_AF-A0A1A3HSD0-F1
#
_entry.id   AF-A0A1A3HSD0-F1
#
_cell.length_a   1.000
_cell.length_b   1.000
_cell.length_c   1.000
_cell.angle_alpha   90.00
_cell.angle_beta   90.00
_cell.angle_gamma   90.00
#
_symmetry.space_group_name_H-M   'P 1'
#
loop_
_entity.id
_entity.type
_entity.pdbx_description
1 polymer ?
#
loop_
_entity_poly.entity_id
_entity_poly.type
_entity_poly.pdbx_seq_one_letter_code
_entity_poly.pdbx_strand_id
1 'polypeptide(L)'
;MVLVVACLSGCAHGGGSGKPAPSSTATGPSASPGSSLPPGAIGISPTGVTTKVDVPADSTEEEYFQACHAAKQWMDGQPGSGQGVIEPYLAMVQASSSGVAGTWNVRWADLSPARQSAVIVAASAAANGECG
;
A
#
# COMPACT_ATOMS: atom_id res chain seq x y z
N MET A 1 -13.64 31.63 37.82
CA MET A 1 -13.85 32.77 36.92
C MET A 1 -12.50 33.37 36.54
N VAL A 2 -12.01 33.07 35.34
CA VAL A 2 -11.11 33.96 34.57
C VAL A 2 -11.50 33.76 33.11
N LEU A 3 -11.84 34.86 32.45
CA LEU A 3 -12.34 34.95 31.07
C LEU A 3 -11.27 35.71 30.27
N VAL A 4 -10.76 35.12 29.17
CA VAL A 4 -9.89 35.85 28.22
C VAL A 4 -10.19 35.44 26.77
N VAL A 5 -10.97 36.33 26.14
CA VAL A 5 -10.96 36.92 24.79
C VAL A 5 -10.09 36.30 23.66
N ALA A 6 -10.73 36.21 22.48
CA ALA A 6 -10.26 35.72 21.18
C ALA A 6 -9.49 36.76 20.33
N CYS A 7 -8.75 36.28 19.30
CA CYS A 7 -8.35 37.05 18.11
C CYS A 7 -8.45 36.19 16.83
N LEU A 8 -9.06 36.77 15.80
CA LEU A 8 -9.27 36.24 14.45
C LEU A 8 -8.05 36.52 13.55
N SER A 9 -7.74 35.65 12.58
CA SER A 9 -6.91 35.91 11.39
C SER A 9 -7.13 34.75 10.41
N GLY A 10 -7.36 34.87 9.11
CA GLY A 10 -7.46 36.00 8.18
C GLY A 10 -7.44 35.39 6.77
N CYS A 11 -8.52 35.53 6.00
CA CYS A 11 -8.63 35.03 4.63
C CYS A 11 -7.96 36.00 3.66
N ALA A 12 -7.02 35.53 2.83
CA ALA A 12 -6.51 36.30 1.69
C ALA A 12 -6.81 35.53 0.40
N HIS A 13 -7.71 36.08 -0.42
CA HIS A 13 -8.02 35.65 -1.78
C HIS A 13 -7.36 36.63 -2.75
N GLY A 14 -6.36 36.16 -3.51
CA GLY A 14 -5.68 36.96 -4.52
C GLY A 14 -5.65 36.22 -5.84
N GLY A 15 -6.50 36.63 -6.79
CA GLY A 15 -6.47 36.18 -8.17
C GLY A 15 -5.50 37.01 -9.01
N GLY A 16 -4.78 36.35 -9.92
CA GLY A 16 -3.91 36.99 -10.90
C GLY A 16 -3.59 36.02 -12.04
N SER A 17 -4.27 36.22 -13.18
CA SER A 17 -4.06 35.50 -14.43
C SER A 17 -2.73 35.88 -15.08
N GLY A 18 -1.94 34.88 -15.48
CA GLY A 18 -0.77 35.04 -16.34
C GLY A 18 -0.21 33.69 -16.77
N LYS A 19 -0.13 33.43 -18.08
CA LYS A 19 0.40 32.24 -18.77
C LYS A 19 1.03 32.74 -20.09
N PRO A 20 2.05 32.11 -20.74
CA PRO A 20 2.72 30.81 -20.49
C PRO A 20 4.29 30.80 -20.50
N ALA A 21 4.86 29.71 -19.93
CA ALA A 21 6.03 28.85 -20.33
C ALA A 21 7.42 29.47 -20.71
N PRO A 22 8.58 28.76 -20.59
CA PRO A 22 8.75 27.30 -20.61
C PRO A 22 9.75 26.64 -19.64
N SER A 23 9.60 25.30 -19.56
CA SER A 23 10.59 24.23 -19.35
C SER A 23 11.69 24.34 -18.28
N SER A 24 11.55 23.53 -17.23
CA SER A 24 12.66 22.76 -16.66
C SER A 24 12.24 21.32 -16.45
N THR A 25 12.95 20.43 -17.14
CA THR A 25 12.85 18.98 -17.09
C THR A 25 13.38 18.47 -15.75
N ALA A 26 12.54 17.76 -15.00
CA ALA A 26 12.96 16.78 -14.01
C ALA A 26 11.86 15.72 -13.89
N THR A 27 11.90 14.74 -14.79
CA THR A 27 11.08 13.54 -14.73
C THR A 27 11.67 12.62 -13.66
N GLY A 28 11.31 12.85 -12.41
CA GLY A 28 11.29 11.79 -11.39
C GLY A 28 9.87 11.23 -11.33
N PRO A 29 9.66 9.91 -11.24
CA PRO A 29 8.35 9.40 -10.88
C PRO A 29 8.08 9.83 -9.44
N SER A 30 7.37 10.95 -9.30
CA SER A 30 6.77 11.35 -8.05
C SER A 30 5.70 10.31 -7.74
N ALA A 31 6.02 9.36 -6.86
CA ALA A 31 5.05 8.43 -6.31
C ALA A 31 4.08 9.26 -5.46
N SER A 32 3.03 9.79 -6.09
CA SER A 32 1.92 10.40 -5.38
C SER A 32 1.21 9.33 -4.55
N PRO A 33 1.08 9.49 -3.22
CA PRO A 33 0.19 8.65 -2.45
C PRO A 33 -1.24 9.04 -2.86
N GLY A 34 -1.90 8.19 -3.66
CA GLY A 34 -3.34 8.31 -3.91
C GLY A 34 -3.80 8.64 -5.33
N SER A 35 -3.06 8.30 -6.39
CA SER A 35 -3.79 8.02 -7.65
C SER A 35 -4.58 6.74 -7.43
N SER A 36 -5.89 6.88 -7.16
CA SER A 36 -6.82 5.76 -7.25
C SER A 36 -6.62 5.15 -8.63
N LEU A 37 -6.22 3.88 -8.66
CA LEU A 37 -6.21 3.14 -9.90
C LEU A 37 -7.67 3.05 -10.39
N PRO A 38 -7.91 2.94 -11.71
CA PRO A 38 -9.21 2.52 -12.19
C PRO A 38 -9.64 1.22 -11.49
N PRO A 39 -10.95 1.00 -11.24
CA PRO A 39 -11.43 -0.27 -10.72
C PRO A 39 -10.89 -1.43 -11.54
N GLY A 40 -10.30 -2.41 -10.85
CA GLY A 40 -9.68 -3.58 -11.46
C GLY A 40 -8.25 -3.38 -11.97
N ALA A 41 -7.62 -2.21 -11.83
CA ALA A 41 -6.23 -2.05 -12.22
C ALA A 41 -5.26 -2.69 -11.23
N ILE A 42 -4.10 -3.10 -11.75
CA ILE A 42 -3.03 -3.75 -11.00
C ILE A 42 -1.86 -2.78 -10.91
N GLY A 43 -1.43 -2.46 -9.69
CA GLY A 43 -0.23 -1.68 -9.41
C GLY A 43 0.98 -2.60 -9.34
N ILE A 44 1.99 -2.32 -10.17
CA ILE A 44 3.24 -3.07 -10.25
C ILE A 44 4.38 -2.13 -9.87
N SER A 45 5.26 -2.57 -8.98
CA SER A 45 6.46 -1.81 -8.61
C SER A 45 7.49 -1.78 -9.75
N PRO A 46 8.48 -0.87 -9.72
CA PRO A 46 9.55 -0.85 -10.72
C PRO A 46 10.34 -2.16 -10.84
N THR A 47 10.30 -3.02 -9.81
CA THR A 47 10.96 -4.34 -9.81
C THR A 47 10.06 -5.46 -10.37
N GLY A 48 8.83 -5.14 -10.77
CA GLY A 48 7.89 -6.09 -11.35
C GLY A 48 6.97 -6.78 -10.33
N VAL A 49 7.00 -6.36 -9.06
CA VAL A 49 6.17 -6.96 -8.00
C VAL A 49 4.79 -6.34 -8.02
N THR A 50 3.75 -7.17 -8.01
CA THR A 50 2.37 -6.69 -7.83
C THR A 50 2.20 -6.18 -6.40
N THR A 51 2.03 -4.87 -6.22
CA THR A 51 1.90 -4.22 -4.92
C THR A 51 0.50 -3.68 -4.66
N LYS A 52 -0.37 -3.68 -5.67
CA LYS A 52 -1.79 -3.32 -5.52
C LYS A 52 -2.65 -4.09 -6.52
N VAL A 53 -3.83 -4.52 -6.10
CA VAL A 53 -4.89 -5.00 -7.00
C VAL A 53 -6.16 -4.23 -6.62
N ASP A 54 -6.69 -3.43 -7.53
CA ASP A 54 -7.81 -2.50 -7.28
C ASP A 54 -9.17 -3.23 -7.33
N VAL A 55 -9.31 -4.23 -6.47
CA VAL A 55 -10.57 -4.93 -6.19
C VAL A 55 -10.69 -5.13 -4.67
N PRO A 56 -11.90 -5.19 -4.10
CA PRO A 56 -12.07 -5.44 -2.67
C PRO A 56 -11.33 -6.72 -2.25
N ALA A 57 -10.66 -6.66 -1.10
CA ALA A 57 -10.05 -7.84 -0.48
C ALA A 57 -11.14 -8.85 -0.10
N ASP A 58 -10.93 -10.10 -0.52
CA ASP A 58 -11.81 -11.23 -0.16
C ASP A 58 -11.02 -12.24 0.67
N SER A 59 -11.31 -12.26 1.96
CA SER A 59 -10.85 -13.23 2.94
C SER A 59 -11.80 -13.22 4.12
N THR A 60 -11.96 -14.34 4.82
CA THR A 60 -12.58 -14.29 6.14
C THR A 60 -11.68 -13.53 7.12
N GLU A 61 -12.22 -13.19 8.29
CA GLU A 61 -11.47 -12.55 9.36
C GLU A 61 -10.28 -13.43 9.81
N GLU A 62 -10.52 -14.73 9.98
CA GLU A 62 -9.50 -15.69 10.40
C GLU A 62 -8.41 -15.86 9.34
N GLU A 63 -8.81 -15.91 8.07
CA GLU A 63 -7.89 -15.99 6.95
C GLU A 63 -7.01 -14.75 6.83
N TYR A 64 -7.58 -13.57 7.06
CA TYR A 64 -6.84 -12.31 7.15
C TYR A 64 -5.82 -12.36 8.29
N PHE A 65 -6.23 -12.78 9.49
CA PHE A 65 -5.33 -12.89 10.64
C PHE A 65 -4.18 -13.86 10.35
N GLN A 66 -4.47 -15.01 9.76
CA GLN A 66 -3.44 -15.99 9.38
C GLN A 66 -2.45 -15.42 8.37
N ALA A 67 -2.95 -14.77 7.32
CA ALA A 67 -2.11 -14.18 6.28
C ALA A 67 -1.22 -13.07 6.86
N CYS A 68 -1.80 -12.21 7.70
CA CYS A 68 -1.09 -11.11 8.36
C CYS A 68 -0.02 -11.64 9.30
N HIS A 69 -0.35 -12.60 10.17
CA HIS A 69 0.63 -13.22 11.08
C HIS A 69 1.75 -13.93 10.33
N ALA A 70 1.45 -14.63 9.24
CA ALA A 70 2.48 -15.28 8.42
C ALA A 70 3.39 -14.25 7.74
N ALA A 71 2.84 -13.15 7.24
CA ALA A 71 3.60 -12.04 6.70
C ALA A 71 4.49 -11.40 7.78
N LYS A 72 3.94 -11.14 8.96
CA LYS A 72 4.66 -10.56 10.10
C LYS A 72 5.84 -11.41 10.52
N GLN A 73 5.64 -12.72 10.67
CA GLN A 73 6.71 -13.67 11.01
C GLN A 73 7.83 -13.67 9.96
N TRP A 74 7.50 -13.58 8.67
CA TRP A 74 8.52 -13.45 7.63
C TRP A 74 9.27 -12.12 7.72
N MET A 75 8.53 -11.01 7.91
CA MET A 75 9.07 -9.66 7.99
C MET A 75 9.99 -9.47 9.20
N ASP A 76 9.67 -10.09 10.33
CA ASP A 76 10.50 -10.05 11.54
C ASP A 76 11.87 -10.73 11.35
N GLY A 77 12.00 -11.59 10.33
CA GLY A 77 13.25 -12.21 9.92
C GLY A 77 14.08 -11.42 8.91
N GLN A 78 13.60 -10.27 8.41
CA GLN A 78 14.27 -9.49 7.37
C GLN A 78 15.13 -8.36 7.94
N PRO A 79 16.19 -7.94 7.22
CA PRO A 79 16.83 -6.66 7.49
C PRO A 79 15.90 -5.51 7.07
N GLY A 80 15.30 -4.83 8.06
CA GLY A 80 14.44 -3.66 7.85
C GLY A 80 13.13 -3.72 8.64
N SER A 81 12.32 -2.67 8.53
CA SER A 81 11.00 -2.61 9.16
C SER A 81 10.05 -1.66 8.42
N GLY A 82 8.76 -1.73 8.76
CA GLY A 82 7.73 -0.87 8.18
C GLY A 82 7.51 -1.12 6.69
N GLN A 83 7.15 -0.07 5.96
CA GLN A 83 6.78 -0.16 4.54
C GLN A 83 7.87 -0.74 3.63
N GLY A 84 9.15 -0.61 4.02
CA GLY A 84 10.29 -1.09 3.24
C GLY A 84 10.37 -2.61 3.08
N VAL A 85 9.71 -3.39 3.96
CA VAL A 85 9.72 -4.86 3.90
C VAL A 85 8.51 -5.45 3.16
N ILE A 86 7.54 -4.63 2.74
CA ILE A 86 6.33 -5.10 2.03
C ILE A 86 6.69 -5.64 0.64
N GLU A 87 7.40 -4.86 -0.16
CA GLU A 87 7.73 -5.27 -1.54
C GLU A 87 8.62 -6.53 -1.58
N PRO A 88 9.67 -6.67 -0.74
CA PRO A 88 10.41 -7.92 -0.62
C PRO A 88 9.54 -9.13 -0.23
N TYR A 89 8.57 -8.96 0.67
CA TYR A 89 7.64 -10.03 1.05
C TYR A 89 6.77 -10.45 -0.14
N LEU A 90 6.17 -9.48 -0.82
CA LEU A 90 5.31 -9.71 -1.98
C LEU A 90 6.10 -10.32 -3.14
N ALA A 91 7.36 -9.94 -3.33
CA ALA A 91 8.25 -10.55 -4.31
C ALA A 91 8.45 -12.04 -4.03
N MET A 92 8.73 -12.41 -2.77
CA MET A 92 8.88 -13.81 -2.35
C MET A 92 7.60 -14.61 -2.59
N VAL A 93 6.45 -14.07 -2.17
CA VAL A 93 5.14 -14.69 -2.37
C VAL A 93 4.85 -14.94 -3.85
N GLN A 94 5.13 -13.96 -4.72
CA GLN A 94 4.85 -14.01 -6.15
C GLN A 94 5.80 -14.91 -6.93
N ALA A 95 7.06 -14.99 -6.51
CA ALA A 95 8.07 -15.86 -7.12
C ALA A 95 7.93 -17.32 -6.70
N SER A 96 7.23 -17.59 -5.59
CA SER A 96 7.10 -18.94 -5.06
C SER A 96 6.39 -19.87 -6.03
N SER A 97 7.04 -20.97 -6.40
CA SER A 97 6.46 -22.01 -7.25
C SER A 97 5.41 -22.85 -6.53
N SER A 98 5.37 -22.79 -5.20
CA SER A 98 4.32 -23.35 -4.34
C SER A 98 3.57 -22.23 -3.62
N GLY A 99 2.45 -22.52 -2.97
CA GLY A 99 1.88 -21.57 -2.04
C GLY A 99 2.75 -21.39 -0.80
N VAL A 100 2.51 -20.30 -0.08
CA VAL A 100 3.16 -19.99 1.19
C VAL A 100 2.09 -19.77 2.27
N ALA A 101 2.51 -19.77 3.54
CA ALA A 101 1.57 -19.60 4.65
C ALA A 101 0.72 -18.32 4.52
N GLY A 102 1.31 -17.23 4.03
CA GLY A 102 0.61 -15.96 3.80
C GLY A 102 -0.39 -15.95 2.64
N THR A 103 -0.46 -17.03 1.86
CA THR A 103 -1.41 -17.22 0.76
C THR A 103 -2.25 -18.48 0.94
N TRP A 104 -2.44 -18.91 2.20
CA TRP A 104 -3.17 -20.14 2.56
C TRP A 104 -2.64 -21.39 1.84
N ASN A 105 -1.34 -21.41 1.56
CA ASN A 105 -0.67 -22.46 0.79
C ASN A 105 -1.16 -22.62 -0.66
N VAL A 106 -1.80 -21.59 -1.22
CA VAL A 106 -2.12 -21.48 -2.65
C VAL A 106 -1.06 -20.63 -3.35
N ARG A 107 -0.64 -21.02 -4.55
CA ARG A 107 0.33 -20.24 -5.33
C ARG A 107 -0.28 -18.89 -5.70
N TRP A 108 0.54 -17.83 -5.71
CA TRP A 108 0.07 -16.50 -6.09
C TRP A 108 -0.70 -16.46 -7.42
N ALA A 109 -0.18 -17.19 -8.42
CA ALA A 109 -0.77 -17.27 -9.75
C ALA A 109 -2.14 -17.98 -9.80
N ASP A 110 -2.46 -18.77 -8.77
CA ASP A 110 -3.69 -19.54 -8.66
C ASP A 110 -4.74 -18.82 -7.76
N LEU A 111 -4.38 -17.67 -7.17
CA LEU A 111 -5.30 -16.81 -6.41
C LEU A 111 -6.20 -15.98 -7.34
N SER A 112 -7.45 -15.76 -6.92
CA SER A 112 -8.29 -14.75 -7.55
C SER A 112 -7.73 -13.33 -7.29
N PRO A 113 -8.07 -12.32 -8.11
CA PRO A 113 -7.66 -10.94 -7.87
C PRO A 113 -8.07 -10.42 -6.47
N ALA A 114 -9.24 -10.82 -5.97
CA ALA A 114 -9.74 -10.45 -4.64
C ALA A 114 -8.94 -11.12 -3.50
N ARG A 115 -8.42 -12.33 -3.74
CA ARG A 115 -7.51 -13.00 -2.80
C ARG A 115 -6.10 -12.38 -2.86
N GLN A 116 -5.64 -11.96 -4.03
CA GLN A 116 -4.38 -11.23 -4.16
C GLN A 116 -4.43 -9.89 -3.44
N SER A 117 -5.54 -9.13 -3.53
CA SER A 117 -5.71 -7.90 -2.77
C SER A 117 -5.75 -8.17 -1.26
N ALA A 118 -6.40 -9.25 -0.80
CA ALA A 118 -6.37 -9.65 0.61
C ALA A 118 -4.94 -9.92 1.13
N VAL A 119 -4.08 -10.59 0.35
CA VAL A 119 -2.67 -10.84 0.70
C VAL A 119 -1.88 -9.53 0.78
N ILE A 120 -2.10 -8.59 -0.14
CA ILE A 120 -1.45 -7.27 -0.15
C ILE A 120 -1.88 -6.43 1.06
N VAL A 121 -3.17 -6.46 1.40
CA VAL A 121 -3.70 -5.77 2.58
C VAL A 121 -3.10 -6.38 3.86
N ALA A 122 -3.08 -7.70 3.99
CA ALA A 122 -2.46 -8.40 5.12
C ALA A 122 -0.96 -8.11 5.24
N ALA A 123 -0.22 -8.04 4.13
CA ALA A 123 1.19 -7.66 4.13
C ALA A 123 1.41 -6.22 4.62
N SER A 124 0.54 -5.30 4.20
CA SER A 124 0.60 -3.90 4.61
C SER A 124 0.32 -3.76 6.11
N ALA A 125 -0.71 -4.45 6.62
CA ALA A 125 -1.02 -4.50 8.04
C ALA A 125 0.13 -5.11 8.86
N ALA A 126 0.74 -6.20 8.38
CA ALA A 126 1.90 -6.82 9.02
C ALA A 126 3.09 -5.86 9.16
N ALA A 127 3.40 -5.11 8.10
CA ALA A 127 4.45 -4.12 8.13
C ALA A 127 4.19 -2.99 9.14
N ASN A 128 2.92 -2.62 9.35
CA ASN A 128 2.50 -1.62 10.31
C ASN A 128 2.29 -2.16 11.74
N GLY A 129 2.35 -3.49 11.94
CA GLY A 129 2.06 -4.10 13.24
C GLY A 129 0.56 -4.19 13.58
N GLU A 130 -0.30 -4.22 12.56
CA GLU A 130 -1.76 -4.17 12.65
C GLU A 130 -2.42 -5.55 12.44
N CYS A 131 -1.72 -6.63 12.80
CA CYS A 131 -2.23 -8.00 12.67
C CYS A 131 -3.13 -8.43 13.85
N GLY A 132 -4.01 -7.56 14.34
CA GLY A 132 -4.81 -7.79 15.55
C GLY A 132 -6.12 -7.05 15.56
#